data_AF-A0A973I7B8-F1
#
_entry.id   AF-A0A973I7B8-F1
#
_cell.length_a   1.000
_cell.length_b   1.000
_cell.length_c   1.000
_cell.angle_alpha   90.00
_cell.angle_beta   90.00
_cell.angle_gamma   90.00
#
_symmetry.space_group_name_H-M   'P 1'
#
loop_
_entity.id
_entity.type
_entity.pdbx_description
1 polymer ?
#
loop_
_entity_poly.entity_id
_entity_poly.type
_entity_poly.pdbx_seq_one_letter_code
_entity_poly.pdbx_strand_id
1 'polypeptide(L)'
;MLKYKLTKLDITWIILMIITLLNALVAETAEPSIFITGLICISIAYKGRLVIDDFMELLNANKTIRTLMRSYFYIIPALLFLSDLFSEQLANISRVS
;
A
#
# COMPACT_ATOMS: atom_id res chain seq x y z
N MET A 1 6.37 -36.80 -11.94
CA MET A 1 7.20 -35.59 -11.79
C MET A 1 6.33 -34.38 -12.15
N LEU A 2 5.69 -33.76 -11.17
CA LEU A 2 4.82 -32.58 -11.38
C LEU A 2 5.71 -31.38 -11.73
N LYS A 3 5.69 -30.97 -13.00
CA LYS A 3 6.35 -29.75 -13.47
C LYS A 3 5.49 -28.57 -13.02
N TYR A 4 5.74 -28.05 -11.82
CA TYR A 4 5.09 -26.83 -11.35
C TYR A 4 5.42 -25.69 -12.32
N LYS A 5 4.39 -25.18 -12.99
CA LYS A 5 4.48 -24.00 -13.85
C LYS A 5 3.94 -22.83 -13.05
N LEU A 6 4.81 -21.90 -12.67
CA LEU A 6 4.38 -20.69 -11.97
C LEU A 6 3.41 -19.91 -12.84
N THR A 7 2.24 -19.59 -12.29
CA THR A 7 1.25 -18.73 -12.91
C THR A 7 1.55 -17.26 -12.60
N LYS A 8 0.92 -16.34 -13.33
CA LYS A 8 1.02 -14.89 -13.03
C LYS A 8 0.60 -14.60 -11.58
N LEU A 9 -0.46 -15.28 -11.12
CA LEU A 9 -1.01 -15.09 -9.78
C LEU A 9 -0.04 -15.56 -8.69
N ASP A 10 0.67 -16.67 -8.91
CA ASP A 10 1.71 -17.15 -7.99
C ASP A 10 2.86 -16.14 -7.88
N ILE A 11 3.27 -15.54 -9.01
CA ILE A 11 4.33 -14.53 -9.02
C ILE A 11 3.87 -13.27 -8.28
N THR A 12 2.65 -12.78 -8.55
CA THR A 12 2.10 -11.61 -7.84
C THR A 12 2.00 -11.90 -6.34
N TRP A 13 1.59 -13.10 -5.94
CA TRP A 13 1.56 -13.51 -4.54
C TRP A 13 2.95 -13.46 -3.88
N ILE A 14 3.98 -14.03 -4.53
CA ILE A 14 5.36 -14.00 -4.02
C ILE A 14 5.85 -12.56 -3.86
N ILE A 15 5.58 -11.69 -4.85
CA ILE A 15 5.93 -10.27 -4.77
C ILE A 15 5.25 -9.61 -3.57
N LEU A 16 3.95 -9.85 -3.36
CA LEU A 16 3.22 -9.31 -2.21
C LEU A 16 3.81 -9.79 -0.88
N MET A 17 4.21 -11.05 -0.78
CA MET A 17 4.87 -11.60 0.41
C MET A 17 6.20 -10.91 0.68
N ILE A 18 7.06 -10.76 -0.33
CA ILE A 18 8.36 -10.09 -0.21
C ILE A 18 8.17 -8.64 0.27
N ILE A 19 7.28 -7.88 -0.36
CA ILE A 19 7.05 -6.49 0.04
C ILE A 19 6.51 -6.41 1.47
N THR A 20 5.67 -7.35 1.89
CA THR A 20 5.15 -7.40 3.26
C THR A 20 6.27 -7.63 4.28
N LEU A 21 7.16 -8.58 4.01
CA LEU A 21 8.31 -8.87 4.88
C LEU A 21 9.28 -7.69 4.94
N LEU A 22 9.55 -7.04 3.80
CA LEU A 22 10.41 -5.85 3.76
C LEU A 22 9.81 -4.68 4.56
N ASN A 23 8.51 -4.42 4.41
CA ASN A 23 7.85 -3.38 5.22
C ASN A 23 7.89 -3.70 6.72
N ALA A 24 7.69 -4.97 7.10
CA ALA A 24 7.77 -5.39 8.49
C ALA A 24 9.17 -5.18 9.07
N LEU A 25 10.21 -5.57 8.31
CA LEU A 25 11.59 -5.35 8.69
C LEU A 25 11.91 -3.85 8.85
N VAL A 26 11.48 -3.02 7.90
CA VAL A 26 11.65 -1.56 7.97
C VAL A 26 10.92 -0.99 9.20
N ALA A 27 9.71 -1.44 9.49
CA ALA A 27 8.93 -0.96 10.64
C ALA A 27 9.60 -1.29 12.00
N GLU A 28 10.32 -2.41 12.10
CA GLU A 28 11.03 -2.80 13.33
C GLU A 28 12.40 -2.14 13.48
N THR A 29 13.11 -1.93 12.38
CA THR A 29 14.54 -1.57 12.41
C THR A 29 14.82 -0.10 12.22
N ALA A 30 13.88 0.64 11.64
CA ALA A 30 14.18 1.97 11.12
C ALA A 30 13.56 3.07 11.98
N GLU A 31 14.30 4.15 12.17
CA GLU A 31 13.84 5.28 12.97
C GLU A 31 12.72 6.04 12.24
N PRO A 32 11.65 6.46 12.95
CA PRO A 32 10.56 7.21 12.35
C PRO A 32 11.07 8.45 11.62
N SER A 33 10.84 8.50 10.32
CA SER A 33 11.21 9.63 9.48
C SER A 33 10.24 9.76 8.31
N ILE A 34 10.08 10.99 7.80
CA ILE A 34 9.17 11.28 6.69
C ILE A 34 9.49 10.45 5.44
N PHE A 35 10.78 10.12 5.23
CA PHE A 35 11.22 9.26 4.14
C PHE A 35 10.65 7.84 4.26
N ILE A 36 10.67 7.29 5.47
CA ILE A 36 10.16 5.94 5.74
C ILE A 36 8.64 5.90 5.62
N THR A 37 7.94 6.91 6.14
CA THR A 37 6.50 7.03 5.93
C THR A 37 6.15 7.09 4.44
N GLY A 38 6.90 7.86 3.66
CA GLY A 38 6.75 7.91 2.20
C GLY A 38 6.94 6.55 1.54
N LEU A 39 7.99 5.82 1.91
CA LEU A 39 8.28 4.48 1.41
C LEU A 39 7.14 3.50 1.73
N ILE A 40 6.64 3.52 2.97
CA ILE A 40 5.51 2.69 3.40
C ILE A 40 4.25 3.05 2.60
N CYS A 41 3.96 4.33 2.41
CA CYS A 41 2.78 4.79 1.65
C CYS A 41 2.83 4.34 0.18
N ILE A 42 4.00 4.46 -0.46
CA ILE A 42 4.22 3.94 -1.83
C ILE A 42 4.00 2.42 -1.87
N SER A 43 4.53 1.72 -0.87
CA SER A 43 4.39 0.28 -0.74
C SER A 43 2.92 -0.16 -0.60
N ILE A 44 2.12 0.54 0.21
CA ILE A 44 0.68 0.30 0.35
C ILE A 44 -0.04 0.51 -0.99
N ALA A 45 0.21 1.63 -1.66
CA ALA A 45 -0.44 1.95 -2.94
C ALA A 45 -0.10 0.90 -4.02
N TYR A 46 1.18 0.50 -4.09
CA TYR A 46 1.64 -0.50 -5.05
C TYR A 46 1.03 -1.88 -4.80
N LYS A 47 1.08 -2.38 -3.56
CA LYS A 47 0.48 -3.66 -3.19
C LYS A 47 -1.04 -3.66 -3.43
N GLY A 48 -1.72 -2.57 -3.07
CA GLY A 48 -3.16 -2.42 -3.27
C GLY A 48 -3.57 -2.57 -4.74
N ARG A 49 -2.78 -1.98 -5.65
CA ARG A 49 -3.01 -2.14 -7.09
C ARG A 49 -2.86 -3.58 -7.56
N LEU A 50 -1.81 -4.28 -7.11
CA LEU A 50 -1.59 -5.69 -7.46
C LEU A 50 -2.73 -6.58 -6.97
N VAL A 51 -3.22 -6.37 -5.75
CA VAL A 51 -4.37 -7.12 -5.20
C VAL A 51 -5.64 -6.85 -6.01
N ILE A 52 -5.93 -5.59 -6.33
CA ILE A 52 -7.10 -5.22 -7.14
C ILE A 52 -7.07 -5.85 -8.53
N ASP A 53 -5.92 -5.76 -9.20
CA ASP A 53 -5.80 -6.13 -10.61
C ASP A 53 -5.67 -7.66 -10.80
N ASP A 54 -5.00 -8.37 -9.89
CA ASP A 54 -4.70 -9.80 -10.06
C ASP A 54 -5.53 -10.73 -9.16
N PHE A 55 -6.04 -10.28 -8.00
CA PHE A 55 -6.75 -11.15 -7.04
C PHE A 55 -8.24 -10.85 -6.90
N MET A 56 -8.66 -9.59 -7.02
CA MET A 56 -10.06 -9.22 -6.82
C MET A 56 -10.94 -9.43 -8.07
N GLU A 57 -10.38 -9.97 -9.15
CA GLU A 57 -11.04 -10.18 -10.46
C GLU A 57 -11.81 -8.94 -10.97
N LEU A 58 -11.44 -7.75 -10.51
CA LEU A 58 -12.10 -6.49 -10.85
C LEU A 58 -11.98 -6.18 -12.35
N LEU A 59 -11.13 -6.92 -13.08
CA LEU A 59 -11.02 -6.96 -14.54
C LEU A 59 -12.34 -7.25 -15.26
N ASN A 60 -13.28 -7.98 -14.65
CA ASN A 60 -14.62 -8.24 -15.20
C ASN A 60 -15.72 -7.36 -14.58
N ALA A 61 -15.40 -6.60 -13.54
CA ALA A 61 -16.34 -5.70 -12.88
C ALA A 61 -16.51 -4.38 -13.65
N ASN A 62 -17.61 -3.68 -13.34
CA ASN A 62 -17.92 -2.36 -13.89
C ASN A 62 -16.75 -1.37 -13.70
N LYS A 63 -16.43 -0.62 -14.76
CA LYS A 63 -15.35 0.38 -14.79
C LYS A 63 -15.42 1.35 -13.61
N THR A 64 -16.63 1.77 -13.21
CA THR A 64 -16.80 2.70 -12.08
C THR A 64 -16.29 2.12 -10.77
N ILE A 65 -16.65 0.87 -10.46
CA ILE A 65 -16.21 0.18 -9.23
C ILE A 65 -14.71 -0.02 -9.25
N ARG A 66 -14.13 -0.42 -10.39
CA ARG A 66 -12.68 -0.59 -10.53
C ARG A 66 -11.93 0.71 -10.29
N THR A 67 -12.39 1.81 -10.86
CA THR A 67 -11.76 3.13 -10.67
C THR A 67 -11.88 3.58 -9.22
N LEU A 68 -13.04 3.40 -8.60
CA LEU A 68 -13.26 3.75 -7.19
C LEU A 68 -12.32 2.96 -6.28
N MET A 69 -12.23 1.65 -6.47
CA MET A 69 -11.32 0.78 -5.71
C MET A 69 -9.86 1.19 -5.91
N ARG A 70 -9.42 1.48 -7.14
CA ARG A 70 -8.06 1.97 -7.39
C ARG A 70 -7.81 3.31 -6.70
N SER A 71 -8.74 4.26 -6.80
CA SER A 71 -8.58 5.59 -6.17
C SER A 71 -8.45 5.49 -4.66
N TYR A 72 -9.18 4.58 -4.01
CA TYR A 72 -9.08 4.37 -2.56
C TYR A 72 -7.65 4.07 -2.11
N PHE A 73 -6.95 3.18 -2.81
CA PHE A 73 -5.56 2.82 -2.49
C PHE A 73 -4.52 3.88 -2.85
N TYR A 74 -4.91 4.96 -3.54
CA TYR A 74 -4.03 6.12 -3.76
C TYR A 74 -4.35 7.27 -2.80
N ILE A 75 -5.63 7.54 -2.58
CA ILE A 75 -6.10 8.64 -1.73
C ILE A 75 -5.73 8.37 -0.27
N ILE A 76 -5.96 7.15 0.23
CA ILE A 76 -5.69 6.84 1.64
C ILE A 76 -4.20 6.98 1.98
N PRO A 77 -3.24 6.38 1.25
CA PRO A 77 -1.83 6.57 1.56
C PRO A 77 -1.35 8.02 1.36
N ALA A 78 -1.93 8.76 0.42
CA ALA A 78 -1.64 10.18 0.26
C ALA A 78 -2.08 10.99 1.48
N LEU A 79 -3.27 10.71 2.02
CA LEU A 79 -3.76 11.35 3.25
C LEU A 79 -2.91 10.96 4.46
N LEU A 80 -2.49 9.70 4.57
CA LEU A 80 -1.58 9.24 5.63
C LEU A 80 -0.25 9.99 5.59
N PHE A 81 0.37 10.08 4.41
CA PHE A 81 1.61 10.82 4.22
C PHE A 81 1.44 12.31 4.55
N LEU A 82 0.34 12.92 4.11
CA LEU A 82 0.03 14.32 4.41
C LEU A 82 -0.15 14.54 5.92
N SER A 83 -0.82 13.62 6.60
CA SER A 83 -1.01 13.70 8.05
C SER A 83 0.31 13.62 8.81
N ASP A 84 1.25 12.78 8.35
CA ASP A 84 2.58 12.69 8.95
C ASP A 84 3.42 13.94 8.66
N LEU A 85 3.34 14.45 7.43
CA LEU A 85 4.05 15.66 7.00
C LEU A 85 3.64 16.90 7.79
N PHE A 86 2.36 17.01 8.16
CA PHE A 86 1.82 18.13 8.93
C PHE A 86 1.58 17.79 10.42
N SER A 87 2.23 16.74 10.92
CA SER A 87 2.00 16.21 12.27
C SER A 87 2.18 17.27 13.36
N GLU A 88 3.20 18.14 13.26
CA GLU A 88 3.40 19.23 14.22
C GLU A 88 2.31 20.30 14.18
N GLN A 89 1.87 20.71 13.00
CA GLN A 89 0.80 21.69 12.84
C GLN A 89 -0.52 21.15 13.40
N LEU A 90 -0.81 19.88 13.13
CA LEU A 90 -1.98 19.18 13.67
C LEU A 90 -1.90 19.05 15.19
N ALA A 91 -0.73 18.74 15.75
CA ALA A 91 -0.49 18.70 17.19
C ALA A 91 -0.69 20.08 17.85
N ASN A 92 -0.24 21.16 17.19
CA ASN A 92 -0.40 22.51 17.70
C ASN A 92 -1.87 22.96 17.74
N ILE A 93 -2.67 22.62 16.73
CA ILE A 93 -4.11 22.93 16.73
C ILE A 93 -4.84 22.17 17.84
N SER A 94 -4.49 20.90 18.03
CA SER A 94 -5.15 20.03 19.03
C SER A 94 -4.75 20.33 20.47
N ARG A 95 -3.56 20.89 20.73
CA ARG A 95 -3.14 21.33 22.08
C ARG A 95 -3.84 22.59 22.58
N VAL A 96 -4.43 23.39 21.69
CA VAL A 96 -5.04 24.69 22.02
C VAL A 96 -6.56 24.57 22.23
N SER A 97 -7.14 23.36 22.09
CA SER A 97 -8.51 23.04 22.48
C SER A 97 -8.56 22.29 23.80
#